data_AF-K1ZX77-F1
#
_entry.id   AF-K1ZX77-F1
#
_cell.length_a   1.000
_cell.length_b   1.000
_cell.length_c   1.000
_cell.angle_alpha   90.00
_cell.angle_beta   90.00
_cell.angle_gamma   90.00
#
_symmetry.space_group_name_H-M   'P 1'
#
loop_
_entity.id
_entity.type
_entity.pdbx_description
1 polymer ?
#
loop_
_entity_poly.entity_id
_entity_poly.type
_entity_poly.pdbx_seq_one_letter_code
_entity_poly.pdbx_strand_id
1 'polypeptide(L)'
;MTDVGKQIESTCLALQAARIPISMAYELADHYTPGKDILLDAQSDKYQSQCQSHFKKAFAIQELIQKRNPSRVPSLWTPAHIQAISAYQKKSKLPVVFVIPYEKPASLVAPMTIGKTVYLPMQLHMEPNTQDIVLTLEHEQGHMRDEAILIKANPNLAIQLQRGMTRSGAEVADLINSYLFLFYSAQKDEKTKKAFQDSVALFREAVMDYSVAGIISLLSELLRYGEQTQQEKFIKMELEHGPADYFKAPANPSNYWPRVLVMSYYQVCGIWGKMQTAPSFNKQSITDIKPEHVAFFKTCILASQKYFPKK
;
A
#
# COMPACT_ATOMS: atom_id res chain seq x y z
N MET A 1 -29.08 -14.61 5.72
CA MET A 1 -27.67 -14.96 5.45
C MET A 1 -27.49 -14.97 3.95
N THR A 2 -26.63 -14.12 3.40
CA THR A 2 -26.30 -14.13 1.98
C THR A 2 -25.57 -15.44 1.67
N ASP A 3 -25.99 -16.12 0.62
CA ASP A 3 -25.34 -17.34 0.16
C ASP A 3 -23.96 -16.98 -0.42
N VAL A 4 -22.90 -17.31 0.33
CA VAL A 4 -21.49 -17.05 -0.06
C VAL A 4 -21.19 -17.64 -1.44
N GLY A 5 -21.79 -18.78 -1.79
CA GLY A 5 -21.65 -19.40 -3.11
C GLY A 5 -22.17 -18.49 -4.23
N LYS A 6 -23.37 -17.92 -4.05
CA LYS A 6 -23.96 -16.96 -5.00
C LYS A 6 -23.16 -15.67 -5.09
N GLN A 7 -22.61 -15.20 -3.97
CA GLN A 7 -21.77 -14.00 -3.98
C GLN A 7 -20.51 -14.23 -4.80
N ILE A 8 -19.78 -15.33 -4.55
CA ILE A 8 -18.59 -15.72 -5.32
C ILE A 8 -18.90 -15.86 -6.81
N GLU A 9 -20.01 -16.52 -7.16
CA GLU A 9 -20.44 -16.65 -8.54
C GLU A 9 -20.67 -15.27 -9.20
N SER A 10 -21.41 -14.39 -8.52
CA SER A 10 -21.70 -13.04 -9.03
C SER A 10 -20.44 -12.19 -9.22
N THR A 11 -19.46 -12.31 -8.32
CA THR A 11 -18.17 -11.64 -8.40
C THR A 11 -17.35 -12.15 -9.58
N CYS A 12 -17.33 -13.47 -9.80
CA CYS A 12 -16.63 -14.06 -10.94
C CYS A 12 -17.24 -13.65 -12.29
N LEU A 13 -18.57 -13.62 -12.38
CA LEU A 13 -19.26 -13.12 -13.57
C LEU A 13 -18.94 -11.64 -13.83
N ALA A 14 -18.91 -10.82 -12.77
CA ALA A 14 -18.55 -9.41 -12.89
C ALA A 14 -17.10 -9.23 -13.36
N LEU A 15 -16.14 -10.00 -12.82
CA LEU A 15 -14.74 -9.96 -13.26
C LEU A 15 -14.58 -10.38 -14.72
N GLN A 16 -15.27 -11.45 -15.13
CA GLN A 16 -15.25 -11.93 -16.50
C GLN A 16 -15.80 -10.87 -17.47
N ALA A 17 -16.95 -10.27 -17.15
CA ALA A 17 -17.55 -9.20 -17.93
C ALA A 17 -16.64 -7.95 -17.99
N ALA A 18 -15.94 -7.64 -16.90
CA ALA A 18 -14.97 -6.55 -16.83
C ALA A 18 -13.64 -6.86 -17.54
N ARG A 19 -13.42 -8.11 -17.97
CA ARG A 19 -12.16 -8.63 -18.54
C ARG A 19 -10.96 -8.43 -17.63
N ILE A 20 -11.14 -8.60 -16.32
CA ILE A 20 -10.06 -8.47 -15.33
C ILE A 20 -9.46 -9.85 -15.08
N PRO A 21 -8.15 -10.06 -15.34
CA PRO A 21 -7.51 -11.35 -15.15
C PRO A 21 -7.25 -11.67 -13.66
N ILE A 22 -7.07 -12.96 -13.39
CA ILE A 22 -6.62 -13.47 -12.09
C ILE A 22 -5.23 -14.07 -12.25
N SER A 23 -4.32 -13.80 -11.32
CA SER A 23 -2.98 -14.39 -11.30
C SER A 23 -2.78 -15.19 -10.03
N MET A 24 -2.10 -16.33 -10.16
CA MET A 24 -1.49 -16.98 -9.00
C MET A 24 -0.21 -16.25 -8.63
N ALA A 25 -0.03 -15.95 -7.34
CA ALA A 25 1.22 -15.45 -6.80
C ALA A 25 2.22 -16.61 -6.67
N TYR A 26 3.49 -16.41 -7.05
CA TYR A 26 4.57 -17.30 -6.66
C TYR A 26 5.41 -16.67 -5.55
N GLU A 27 5.85 -17.52 -4.61
CA GLU A 27 6.82 -17.18 -3.58
C GLU A 27 8.23 -17.31 -4.17
N LEU A 28 9.03 -16.24 -4.11
CA LEU A 28 10.48 -16.37 -4.04
C LEU A 28 10.88 -15.88 -2.65
N ALA A 29 11.14 -16.83 -1.76
CA ALA A 29 11.84 -16.68 -0.47
C ALA A 29 11.60 -15.34 0.25
N ASP A 30 10.41 -15.16 0.81
CA ASP A 30 9.96 -14.03 1.62
C ASP A 30 9.39 -12.81 0.88
N HIS A 31 9.37 -12.78 -0.46
CA HIS A 31 8.76 -11.69 -1.22
C HIS A 31 8.02 -12.11 -2.51
N TYR A 32 7.04 -11.29 -2.89
CA TYR A 32 6.13 -11.51 -4.01
C TYR A 32 6.82 -11.30 -5.35
N THR A 33 6.76 -12.30 -6.24
CA THR A 33 6.96 -12.09 -7.67
C THR A 33 5.70 -12.61 -8.38
N PRO A 34 4.95 -11.77 -9.12
CA PRO A 34 3.84 -12.28 -9.91
C PRO A 34 4.43 -13.24 -10.94
N GLY A 35 4.00 -14.51 -10.91
CA GLY A 35 4.39 -15.45 -11.95
C GLY A 35 3.83 -14.95 -13.27
N LYS A 36 4.71 -14.65 -14.23
CA LYS A 36 4.28 -14.33 -15.60
C LYS A 36 3.49 -15.47 -16.25
N ASP A 37 3.55 -16.68 -15.68
CA ASP A 37 3.16 -17.92 -16.34
C ASP A 37 1.82 -18.50 -15.91
N ILE A 38 1.10 -17.90 -14.93
CA ILE A 38 -0.26 -18.33 -14.56
C ILE A 38 -1.20 -17.13 -14.43
N LEU A 39 -1.45 -16.50 -15.58
CA LEU A 39 -2.57 -15.59 -15.78
C LEU A 39 -3.78 -16.40 -16.26
N LEU A 40 -4.83 -16.42 -15.46
CA LEU A 40 -6.13 -16.87 -15.89
C LEU A 40 -6.77 -15.75 -16.71
N ASP A 41 -6.73 -15.91 -18.04
CA ASP A 41 -7.36 -15.01 -18.99
C ASP A 41 -8.88 -14.98 -18.79
N ALA A 42 -9.43 -13.78 -18.65
CA ALA A 42 -10.87 -13.52 -18.53
C ALA A 42 -11.69 -14.04 -19.74
N GLN A 43 -11.04 -14.33 -20.86
CA GLN A 43 -11.68 -14.92 -22.04
C GLN A 43 -11.68 -16.45 -22.07
N SER A 44 -11.03 -17.11 -21.11
CA SER A 44 -10.99 -18.58 -21.02
C SER A 44 -12.35 -19.19 -20.68
N ASP A 45 -12.73 -20.27 -21.36
CA ASP A 45 -13.92 -21.06 -21.02
C ASP A 45 -13.87 -21.65 -19.60
N LYS A 46 -12.67 -21.75 -19.02
CA LYS A 46 -12.45 -22.22 -17.64
C LYS A 46 -12.43 -21.09 -16.61
N TYR A 47 -12.60 -19.83 -17.04
CA TYR A 47 -12.46 -18.67 -16.16
C TYR A 47 -13.40 -18.74 -14.96
N GLN A 48 -14.69 -19.00 -15.21
CA GLN A 48 -15.70 -18.99 -14.16
C GLN A 48 -15.40 -20.04 -13.09
N SER A 49 -15.13 -21.30 -13.48
CA SER A 49 -14.91 -22.40 -12.53
C SER A 49 -13.61 -22.23 -11.74
N GLN A 50 -12.53 -21.74 -12.37
CA GLN A 50 -11.27 -21.48 -11.69
C GLN A 50 -11.36 -20.24 -10.77
N CYS A 51 -11.98 -19.16 -11.22
CA CYS A 51 -12.26 -17.98 -10.39
C CYS A 51 -13.03 -18.37 -9.11
N GLN A 52 -14.11 -19.16 -9.24
CA GLN A 52 -14.89 -19.61 -8.09
C GLN A 52 -14.05 -20.46 -7.13
N SER A 53 -13.21 -21.36 -7.66
CA SER A 53 -12.29 -22.16 -6.84
C SER A 53 -11.33 -21.28 -6.05
N HIS A 54 -10.76 -20.27 -6.68
CA HIS A 54 -9.81 -19.34 -6.05
C HIS A 54 -10.47 -18.45 -4.99
N PHE A 55 -11.66 -17.91 -5.25
CA PHE A 55 -12.40 -17.16 -4.24
C PHE A 55 -12.83 -18.02 -3.05
N LYS A 56 -13.23 -19.28 -3.26
CA LYS A 56 -13.52 -20.22 -2.17
C LYS A 56 -12.30 -20.44 -1.28
N LYS A 57 -11.11 -20.64 -1.87
CA LYS A 57 -9.85 -20.76 -1.12
C LYS A 57 -9.53 -19.47 -0.36
N ALA A 58 -9.63 -18.32 -1.02
CA ALA A 58 -9.38 -17.02 -0.42
C ALA A 58 -10.29 -16.76 0.78
N PHE A 59 -11.58 -17.07 0.66
CA PHE A 59 -12.58 -16.92 1.72
C PHE A 59 -12.32 -17.87 2.90
N ALA A 60 -12.01 -19.14 2.64
CA ALA A 60 -11.68 -20.10 3.70
C ALA A 60 -10.48 -19.65 4.54
N ILE A 61 -9.46 -19.03 3.93
CA ILE A 61 -8.33 -18.44 4.66
C ILE A 61 -8.79 -17.27 5.54
N GLN A 62 -9.73 -16.43 5.09
CA GLN A 62 -10.28 -15.35 5.92
C GLN A 62 -11.04 -15.89 7.13
N GLU A 63 -11.84 -16.95 6.96
CA GLU A 63 -12.53 -17.61 8.07
C GLU A 63 -11.54 -18.16 9.11
N LEU A 64 -10.40 -18.71 8.66
CA LEU A 64 -9.32 -19.14 9.57
C LEU A 64 -8.70 -17.96 10.33
N ILE A 65 -8.53 -16.80 9.67
CA ILE A 65 -8.05 -15.57 10.30
C ILE A 65 -9.07 -15.05 11.33
N GLN A 66 -10.37 -15.05 10.99
CA GLN A 66 -11.44 -14.64 11.88
C GLN A 66 -11.47 -15.48 13.16
N LYS A 67 -11.26 -16.80 13.07
CA LYS A 67 -11.16 -17.67 14.25
C LYS A 67 -10.05 -17.23 15.22
N ARG A 68 -8.96 -16.65 14.70
CA ARG A 68 -7.83 -16.15 15.51
C ARG A 68 -8.00 -14.68 15.91
N ASN A 69 -8.80 -13.93 15.17
CA ASN A 69 -9.11 -12.53 15.43
C ASN A 69 -10.60 -12.28 15.13
N PRO A 70 -11.49 -12.47 16.13
CA PRO A 70 -12.94 -12.39 15.94
C PRO A 70 -13.44 -11.03 15.42
N SER A 71 -12.65 -9.97 15.59
CA SER A 71 -12.97 -8.63 15.06
C SER A 71 -12.83 -8.53 13.53
N ARG A 72 -12.16 -9.48 12.87
CA ARG A 72 -12.04 -9.52 11.41
C ARG A 72 -13.22 -10.27 10.82
N VAL A 73 -14.04 -9.57 10.05
CA VAL A 73 -15.19 -10.16 9.35
C VAL A 73 -14.78 -10.48 7.91
N PRO A 74 -14.86 -11.75 7.48
CA PRO A 74 -14.58 -12.12 6.09
C PRO A 74 -15.48 -11.34 5.13
N SER A 75 -14.88 -10.79 4.08
CA SER A 75 -15.61 -10.08 3.05
C SER A 75 -15.17 -10.54 1.65
N LEU A 76 -16.07 -10.32 0.70
CA LEU A 76 -15.88 -10.65 -0.71
C LEU A 76 -16.07 -9.40 -1.55
N TRP A 77 -15.33 -9.34 -2.65
CA TRP A 77 -15.54 -8.32 -3.68
C TRP A 77 -16.96 -8.43 -4.22
N THR A 78 -17.68 -7.31 -4.35
CA THR A 78 -19.04 -7.29 -4.89
C THR A 78 -19.02 -6.89 -6.36
N PRO A 79 -20.09 -7.15 -7.14
CA PRO A 79 -20.19 -6.64 -8.51
C PRO A 79 -20.00 -5.11 -8.61
N ALA A 80 -20.47 -4.35 -7.62
CA ALA A 80 -20.28 -2.89 -7.56
C ALA A 80 -18.80 -2.50 -7.43
N HIS A 81 -18.03 -3.23 -6.62
CA HIS A 81 -16.58 -3.04 -6.50
C HIS A 81 -15.89 -3.31 -7.84
N ILE A 82 -16.23 -4.42 -8.50
CA ILE A 82 -15.64 -4.79 -9.79
C ILE A 82 -15.96 -3.76 -10.87
N GLN A 83 -17.19 -3.22 -10.89
CA GLN A 83 -17.57 -2.15 -11.79
C GLN A 83 -16.77 -0.87 -11.55
N ALA A 84 -16.57 -0.48 -10.29
CA ALA A 84 -15.75 0.69 -9.93
C ALA A 84 -14.29 0.52 -10.39
N ILE A 85 -13.70 -0.66 -10.16
CA ILE A 85 -12.34 -1.01 -10.63
C ILE A 85 -12.26 -0.92 -12.14
N SER A 86 -13.20 -1.55 -12.86
CA SER A 86 -13.23 -1.55 -14.33
C SER A 86 -13.40 -0.14 -14.90
N ALA A 87 -14.28 0.68 -14.31
CA ALA A 87 -14.46 2.07 -14.71
C ALA A 87 -13.18 2.89 -14.50
N TYR A 88 -12.51 2.70 -13.36
CA TYR A 88 -11.24 3.34 -13.08
C TYR A 88 -10.15 2.90 -14.06
N GLN A 89 -9.95 1.59 -14.28
CA GLN A 89 -9.00 1.04 -15.24
C GLN A 89 -9.19 1.61 -16.64
N LYS A 90 -10.43 1.75 -17.12
CA LYS A 90 -10.71 2.37 -18.44
C LYS A 90 -10.32 3.85 -18.48
N LYS A 91 -10.63 4.60 -17.41
CA LYS A 91 -10.31 6.04 -17.30
C LYS A 91 -8.81 6.28 -17.20
N SER A 92 -8.12 5.54 -16.34
CA SER A 92 -6.71 5.77 -15.99
C SER A 92 -5.73 4.97 -16.85
N LYS A 93 -6.24 4.03 -17.67
CA LYS A 93 -5.46 3.04 -18.43
C LYS A 93 -4.54 2.22 -17.51
N LEU A 94 -4.97 1.95 -16.29
CA LEU A 94 -4.22 1.21 -15.27
C LEU A 94 -4.61 -0.27 -15.29
N PRO A 95 -3.71 -1.18 -15.72
CA PRO A 95 -3.94 -2.62 -15.60
C PRO A 95 -4.14 -3.03 -14.14
N VAL A 96 -5.20 -3.80 -13.89
CA VAL A 96 -5.51 -4.39 -12.59
C VAL A 96 -5.57 -5.91 -12.73
N VAL A 97 -4.98 -6.63 -11.77
CA VAL A 97 -4.97 -8.08 -11.70
C VAL A 97 -5.42 -8.50 -10.31
N PHE A 98 -6.31 -9.48 -10.21
CA PHE A 98 -6.65 -10.08 -8.93
C PHE A 98 -5.66 -11.17 -8.57
N VAL A 99 -5.16 -11.18 -7.33
CA VAL A 99 -4.17 -12.14 -6.87
C VAL A 99 -4.73 -13.06 -5.82
N ILE A 100 -4.50 -14.34 -6.03
CA ILE A 100 -4.85 -15.34 -5.04
C ILE A 100 -3.93 -15.15 -3.83
N PRO A 101 -4.48 -14.99 -2.63
CA PRO A 101 -3.68 -14.89 -1.42
C PRO A 101 -2.97 -16.22 -1.14
N TYR A 102 -1.73 -16.12 -0.65
CA TYR A 102 -0.96 -17.29 -0.24
C TYR A 102 -1.56 -17.91 1.04
N GLU A 103 -1.34 -19.21 1.24
CA GLU A 103 -1.88 -19.99 2.37
C GLU A 103 -1.40 -19.51 3.77
N LYS A 104 -0.44 -18.57 3.83
CA LYS A 104 0.00 -17.95 5.08
C LYS A 104 -0.96 -16.80 5.46
N PRO A 105 -1.58 -16.84 6.66
CA PRO A 105 -2.60 -15.88 7.12
C PRO A 105 -2.13 -14.43 7.31
N ALA A 106 -0.89 -14.09 6.96
CA ALA A 106 -0.25 -12.83 7.33
C ALA A 106 0.17 -11.92 6.17
N SER A 107 0.19 -12.37 4.91
CA SER A 107 1.09 -11.73 3.92
C SER A 107 0.45 -10.94 2.77
N LEU A 108 -0.85 -11.07 2.46
CA LEU A 108 -1.46 -10.32 1.36
C LEU A 108 -2.86 -9.81 1.73
N VAL A 109 -2.85 -8.63 2.35
CA VAL A 109 -4.04 -7.90 2.84
C VAL A 109 -4.25 -6.60 2.05
N ALA A 110 -3.20 -6.10 1.39
CA ALA A 110 -3.19 -4.79 0.75
C ALA A 110 -2.94 -4.90 -0.75
N PRO A 111 -3.49 -3.97 -1.55
CA PRO A 111 -3.07 -3.72 -2.92
C PRO A 111 -1.57 -3.45 -3.04
N MET A 112 -1.01 -3.74 -4.20
CA MET A 112 0.38 -3.40 -4.50
C MET A 112 0.57 -3.07 -5.96
N THR A 113 1.55 -2.21 -6.24
CA THR A 113 1.97 -1.86 -7.59
C THR A 113 3.29 -2.54 -7.94
N ILE A 114 3.31 -3.26 -9.06
CA ILE A 114 4.55 -3.83 -9.62
C ILE A 114 4.66 -3.43 -11.08
N GLY A 115 5.66 -2.61 -11.37
CA GLY A 115 5.82 -1.98 -12.68
C GLY A 115 4.58 -1.14 -13.00
N LYS A 116 3.87 -1.49 -14.08
CA LYS A 116 2.69 -0.75 -14.55
C LYS A 116 1.36 -1.43 -14.19
N THR A 117 1.36 -2.37 -13.27
CA THR A 117 0.16 -3.17 -12.93
C THR A 117 -0.12 -3.09 -11.45
N VAL A 118 -1.40 -2.91 -11.09
CA VAL A 118 -1.87 -3.01 -9.72
C VAL A 118 -2.41 -4.42 -9.47
N TYR A 119 -2.00 -5.00 -8.36
CA TYR A 119 -2.41 -6.32 -7.92
C TYR A 119 -3.32 -6.16 -6.71
N LEU A 120 -4.56 -6.60 -6.83
CA LEU A 120 -5.56 -6.56 -5.76
C LEU A 120 -5.71 -7.95 -5.12
N PRO A 121 -5.63 -8.07 -3.78
CA PRO A 121 -5.86 -9.35 -3.13
C PRO A 121 -7.31 -9.80 -3.33
N MET A 122 -7.52 -11.09 -3.60
CA MET A 122 -8.86 -11.68 -3.57
C MET A 122 -9.45 -11.72 -2.14
N GLN A 123 -8.61 -11.52 -1.12
CA GLN A 123 -8.98 -11.34 0.28
C GLN A 123 -9.32 -9.90 0.62
N LEU A 124 -10.40 -9.70 1.37
CA LEU A 124 -10.80 -8.40 1.92
C LEU A 124 -10.96 -8.53 3.44
N HIS A 125 -10.31 -7.65 4.20
CA HIS A 125 -10.41 -7.65 5.66
C HIS A 125 -11.58 -6.84 6.21
N MET A 126 -12.17 -6.03 5.34
CA MET A 126 -13.39 -5.28 5.54
C MET A 126 -14.04 -5.08 4.18
N GLU A 127 -15.33 -4.76 4.14
CA GLU A 127 -16.01 -4.40 2.90
C GLU A 127 -15.78 -2.91 2.63
N PRO A 128 -14.81 -2.52 1.77
CA PRO A 128 -14.61 -1.11 1.45
C PRO A 128 -15.80 -0.59 0.64
N ASN A 129 -16.11 0.70 0.75
CA ASN A 129 -17.05 1.27 -0.21
C ASN A 129 -16.37 1.44 -1.59
N THR A 130 -17.17 1.67 -2.64
CA THR A 130 -16.63 1.81 -4.01
C THR A 130 -15.70 3.00 -4.18
N GLN A 131 -15.90 4.08 -3.41
CA GLN A 131 -15.05 5.26 -3.45
C GLN A 131 -13.68 4.99 -2.82
N ASP A 132 -13.62 4.26 -1.71
CA ASP A 132 -12.35 3.86 -1.07
C ASP A 132 -11.51 3.04 -2.03
N ILE A 133 -12.12 2.08 -2.75
CA ILE A 133 -11.42 1.29 -3.77
C ILE A 133 -10.81 2.19 -4.84
N VAL A 134 -11.57 3.18 -5.33
CA VAL A 134 -11.06 4.13 -6.32
C VAL A 134 -9.89 4.94 -5.75
N LEU A 135 -9.98 5.41 -4.51
CA LEU A 135 -8.89 6.12 -3.85
C LEU A 135 -7.67 5.24 -3.63
N THR A 136 -7.84 3.96 -3.30
CA THR A 136 -6.74 3.00 -3.21
C THR A 136 -6.09 2.79 -4.58
N LEU A 137 -6.86 2.62 -5.66
CA LEU A 137 -6.29 2.53 -7.01
C LEU A 137 -5.56 3.83 -7.42
N GLU A 138 -6.06 5.00 -7.02
CA GLU A 138 -5.39 6.28 -7.24
C GLU A 138 -4.08 6.43 -6.44
N HIS A 139 -4.04 5.87 -5.22
CA HIS A 139 -2.83 5.76 -4.41
C HIS A 139 -1.81 4.86 -5.09
N GLU A 140 -2.20 3.65 -5.49
CA GLU A 140 -1.34 2.71 -6.22
C GLU A 140 -0.80 3.28 -7.54
N GLN A 141 -1.67 3.92 -8.34
CA GLN A 141 -1.22 4.65 -9.53
C GLN A 141 -0.25 5.79 -9.20
N GLY A 142 -0.37 6.35 -8.00
CA GLY A 142 0.56 7.32 -7.42
C GLY A 142 1.99 6.82 -7.40
N HIS A 143 2.22 5.59 -6.95
CA HIS A 143 3.56 5.01 -6.92
C HIS A 143 4.22 4.95 -8.29
N MET A 144 3.47 4.79 -9.38
CA MET A 144 4.03 4.86 -10.75
C MET A 144 4.55 6.26 -11.09
N ARG A 145 3.93 7.32 -10.56
CA ARG A 145 4.42 8.70 -10.71
C ARG A 145 5.64 8.94 -9.84
N ASP A 146 5.64 8.37 -8.63
CA ASP A 146 6.74 8.44 -7.68
C ASP A 146 8.00 7.78 -8.27
N GLU A 147 7.85 6.61 -8.91
CA GLU A 147 8.90 5.94 -9.69
C GLU A 147 9.42 6.81 -10.84
N ALA A 148 8.54 7.50 -11.57
CA ALA A 148 8.95 8.40 -12.64
C ALA A 148 9.78 9.60 -12.13
N ILE A 149 9.47 10.12 -10.93
CA ILE A 149 10.26 11.16 -10.27
C ILE A 149 11.65 10.63 -9.90
N LEU A 150 11.72 9.43 -9.33
CA LEU A 150 12.99 8.76 -9.00
C LEU A 150 13.86 8.52 -10.23
N ILE A 151 13.27 7.98 -11.30
CA ILE A 151 13.98 7.72 -12.56
C ILE A 151 14.47 9.02 -13.18
N LYS A 152 13.68 10.10 -13.12
CA LYS A 152 14.10 11.41 -13.63
C LYS A 152 15.30 11.96 -12.86
N ALA A 153 15.36 11.76 -11.55
CA ALA A 153 16.47 12.20 -10.73
C ALA A 153 17.70 11.27 -10.80
N ASN A 154 17.49 9.97 -11.01
CA ASN A 154 18.53 8.96 -11.17
C ASN A 154 18.13 7.94 -12.26
N PRO A 155 18.48 8.21 -13.53
CA PRO A 155 18.07 7.37 -14.68
C PRO A 155 18.53 5.92 -14.60
N ASN A 156 19.62 5.64 -13.89
CA ASN A 156 20.17 4.29 -13.74
C ASN A 156 19.25 3.35 -12.95
N LEU A 157 18.29 3.89 -12.19
CA LEU A 157 17.32 3.11 -11.43
C LEU A 157 16.21 2.50 -12.28
N ALA A 158 16.01 2.94 -13.52
CA ALA A 158 14.90 2.47 -14.36
C ALA A 158 14.90 0.94 -14.51
N ILE A 159 16.08 0.35 -14.69
CA ILE A 159 16.25 -1.10 -14.81
C ILE A 159 16.02 -1.79 -13.46
N GLN A 160 16.47 -1.19 -12.35
CA GLN A 160 16.36 -1.74 -11.01
C GLN A 160 14.90 -1.75 -10.50
N LEU A 161 14.12 -0.73 -10.84
CA LEU A 161 12.71 -0.63 -10.49
C LEU A 161 11.87 -1.67 -11.26
N GLN A 162 12.17 -1.89 -12.54
CA GLN A 162 11.49 -2.89 -13.38
C GLN A 162 11.74 -4.34 -12.96
N ARG A 163 12.87 -4.62 -12.31
CA ARG A 163 13.24 -5.98 -11.83
C ARG A 163 12.46 -6.42 -10.58
N GLY A 164 11.65 -5.55 -9.99
CA GLY A 164 10.91 -5.90 -8.78
C GLY A 164 11.85 -6.37 -7.67
N MET A 165 11.53 -7.50 -7.03
CA MET A 165 12.21 -7.93 -5.79
C MET A 165 13.56 -8.62 -5.99
N THR A 166 14.00 -8.92 -7.21
CA THR A 166 15.28 -9.60 -7.49
C THR A 166 16.45 -8.62 -7.54
N ARG A 167 16.71 -7.91 -6.44
CA ARG A 167 17.76 -6.87 -6.34
C ARG A 167 18.94 -7.35 -5.52
N SER A 168 20.15 -7.01 -5.94
CA SER A 168 21.36 -7.13 -5.14
C SER A 168 21.38 -6.12 -3.99
N GLY A 169 22.20 -6.38 -2.96
CA GLY A 169 22.37 -5.43 -1.84
C GLY A 169 22.88 -4.05 -2.28
N ALA A 170 23.66 -3.97 -3.36
CA ALA A 170 24.12 -2.71 -3.94
C ALA A 170 22.98 -1.94 -4.60
N GLU A 171 22.14 -2.60 -5.41
CA GLU A 171 20.95 -1.96 -6.03
C GLU A 171 19.97 -1.45 -4.97
N VAL A 172 19.83 -2.18 -3.86
CA VAL A 172 19.04 -1.75 -2.71
C VAL A 172 19.61 -0.48 -2.08
N ALA A 173 20.90 -0.45 -1.80
CA ALA A 173 21.55 0.71 -1.19
C ALA A 173 21.44 1.94 -2.09
N ASP A 174 21.63 1.78 -3.39
CA ASP A 174 21.45 2.84 -4.39
C ASP A 174 20.03 3.39 -4.41
N LEU A 175 19.02 2.51 -4.33
CA LEU A 175 17.63 2.93 -4.29
C LEU A 175 17.31 3.73 -3.03
N ILE A 176 17.72 3.24 -1.85
CA ILE A 176 17.58 3.96 -0.57
C ILE A 176 18.26 5.34 -0.65
N ASN A 177 19.50 5.38 -1.14
CA ASN A 177 20.25 6.63 -1.29
C ASN A 177 19.56 7.61 -2.24
N SER A 178 18.93 7.10 -3.30
CA SER A 178 18.23 7.94 -4.28
C SER A 178 16.95 8.56 -3.73
N TYR A 179 16.18 7.81 -2.93
CA TYR A 179 15.04 8.38 -2.18
C TYR A 179 15.50 9.47 -1.20
N LEU A 180 16.51 9.18 -0.40
CA LEU A 180 17.06 10.15 0.57
C LEU A 180 17.60 11.40 -0.14
N PHE A 181 18.23 11.23 -1.30
CA PHE A 181 18.68 12.34 -2.13
C PHE A 181 17.51 13.20 -2.63
N LEU A 182 16.40 12.61 -3.08
CA LEU A 182 15.20 13.36 -3.47
C LEU A 182 14.67 14.23 -2.32
N PHE A 183 14.59 13.67 -1.11
CA PHE A 183 14.13 14.44 0.06
C PHE A 183 15.12 15.55 0.42
N TYR A 184 16.42 15.28 0.32
CA TYR A 184 17.49 16.26 0.54
C TYR A 184 17.45 17.40 -0.49
N SER A 185 17.34 17.09 -1.79
CA SER A 185 17.32 18.10 -2.86
C SER A 185 16.05 18.95 -2.89
N ALA A 186 15.01 18.50 -2.20
CA ALA A 186 13.77 19.25 -2.02
C ALA A 186 13.81 20.23 -0.82
N GLN A 187 14.81 20.14 0.06
CA GLN A 187 14.99 21.11 1.14
C GLN A 187 15.31 22.51 0.58
N LYS A 188 14.81 23.54 1.26
CA LYS A 188 14.79 24.93 0.73
C LYS A 188 16.13 25.65 0.88
N ASP A 189 16.86 25.40 1.97
CA ASP A 189 18.06 26.15 2.35
C ASP A 189 19.13 25.24 2.98
N GLU A 190 20.36 25.74 3.11
CA GLU A 190 21.49 24.95 3.63
C GLU A 190 21.31 24.54 5.10
N LYS A 191 20.57 25.31 5.89
CA LYS A 191 20.29 24.97 7.30
C LYS A 191 19.37 23.73 7.38
N THR A 192 18.30 23.73 6.60
CA THR A 192 17.35 22.59 6.52
C THR A 192 17.99 21.36 5.87
N LYS A 193 18.86 21.55 4.87
CA LYS A 193 19.68 20.48 4.29
C LYS A 193 20.61 19.83 5.32
N LYS A 194 21.33 20.63 6.11
CA LYS A 194 22.23 20.11 7.15
C LYS A 194 21.45 19.34 8.22
N ALA A 195 20.35 19.92 8.72
CA ALA A 195 19.50 19.24 9.69
C ALA A 195 18.92 17.92 9.13
N PHE A 196 18.56 17.88 7.85
CA PHE A 196 18.14 16.66 7.18
C PHE A 196 19.25 15.61 7.18
N GLN A 197 20.48 15.98 6.79
CA GLN A 197 21.62 15.06 6.81
C GLN A 197 21.89 14.47 8.20
N ASP A 198 21.85 15.30 9.24
CA ASP A 198 22.03 14.85 10.63
C ASP A 198 20.94 13.82 11.02
N SER A 199 19.69 14.05 10.60
CA SER A 199 18.58 13.11 10.85
C SER A 199 18.62 11.83 10.00
N VAL A 200 19.27 11.84 8.83
CA VAL A 200 19.46 10.62 8.02
C VAL A 200 20.35 9.61 8.74
N ALA A 201 21.35 10.07 9.51
CA ALA A 201 22.18 9.18 10.31
C ALA A 201 21.34 8.43 11.35
N LEU A 202 20.47 9.15 12.06
CA LEU A 202 19.53 8.57 13.03
C LEU A 202 18.55 7.60 12.37
N PHE A 203 18.02 7.95 11.19
CA PHE A 203 17.15 7.05 10.44
C PHE A 203 17.87 5.73 10.09
N ARG A 204 19.10 5.79 9.56
CA ARG A 204 19.88 4.60 9.17
C ARG A 204 20.17 3.69 10.34
N GLU A 205 20.53 4.25 11.49
CA GLU A 205 20.76 3.49 12.71
C GLU A 205 19.47 2.81 13.20
N ALA A 206 18.33 3.51 13.12
CA ALA A 206 17.07 3.01 13.64
C ALA A 206 16.41 1.94 12.74
N VAL A 207 16.61 1.99 11.42
CA VAL A 207 16.00 1.01 10.49
C VAL A 207 16.83 -0.26 10.26
N MET A 208 17.94 -0.45 10.99
CA MET A 208 18.79 -1.65 10.83
C MET A 208 18.05 -2.96 11.11
N ASP A 209 17.02 -2.93 11.95
CA ASP A 209 16.19 -4.10 12.27
C ASP A 209 15.03 -4.31 11.27
N TYR A 210 14.87 -3.42 10.29
CA TYR A 210 13.81 -3.51 9.30
C TYR A 210 14.29 -4.23 8.04
N SER A 211 13.42 -5.03 7.41
CA SER A 211 13.78 -5.66 6.15
C SER A 211 14.05 -4.58 5.10
N VAL A 212 15.02 -4.85 4.24
CA VAL A 212 15.36 -4.00 3.09
C VAL A 212 14.13 -3.60 2.28
N ALA A 213 13.24 -4.56 2.01
CA ALA A 213 11.98 -4.34 1.30
C ALA A 213 11.07 -3.37 2.06
N GLY A 214 10.99 -3.52 3.38
CA GLY A 214 10.26 -2.63 4.26
C GLY A 214 10.81 -1.19 4.22
N ILE A 215 12.13 -1.01 4.19
CA ILE A 215 12.75 0.34 4.12
C ILE A 215 12.37 1.02 2.81
N ILE A 216 12.49 0.32 1.69
CA ILE A 216 12.11 0.84 0.37
C ILE A 216 10.63 1.20 0.34
N SER A 217 9.76 0.34 0.90
CA SER A 217 8.33 0.62 1.01
C SER A 217 8.06 1.88 1.83
N LEU A 218 8.69 2.06 3.00
CA LEU A 218 8.54 3.27 3.82
C LEU A 218 8.95 4.54 3.07
N LEU A 219 10.07 4.49 2.35
CA LEU A 219 10.56 5.64 1.57
C LEU A 219 9.64 5.96 0.38
N SER A 220 9.09 4.94 -0.27
CA SER A 220 8.05 5.09 -1.30
C SER A 220 6.80 5.78 -0.73
N GLU A 221 6.30 5.31 0.42
CA GLU A 221 5.14 5.92 1.09
C GLU A 221 5.38 7.37 1.49
N LEU A 222 6.58 7.73 1.94
CA LEU A 222 6.92 9.12 2.25
C LEU A 222 6.81 10.06 1.03
N LEU A 223 7.17 9.57 -0.16
CA LEU A 223 7.00 10.31 -1.40
C LEU A 223 5.51 10.41 -1.77
N ARG A 224 4.79 9.29 -1.68
CA ARG A 224 3.34 9.17 -1.93
C ARG A 224 2.50 10.10 -1.05
N TYR A 225 2.79 10.14 0.24
CA TYR A 225 2.13 11.01 1.22
C TYR A 225 2.37 12.49 0.92
N GLY A 226 3.51 12.84 0.33
CA GLY A 226 3.74 14.19 -0.19
C GLY A 226 2.65 14.65 -1.16
N GLU A 227 2.25 13.79 -2.10
CA GLU A 227 1.17 14.11 -3.03
C GLU A 227 -0.21 14.05 -2.34
N GLN A 228 -0.45 13.06 -1.48
CA GLN A 228 -1.76 12.86 -0.83
C GLN A 228 -2.11 13.96 0.18
N THR A 229 -1.12 14.52 0.89
CA THR A 229 -1.33 15.65 1.79
C THR A 229 -1.85 16.91 1.09
N GLN A 230 -1.75 16.98 -0.24
CA GLN A 230 -2.29 18.09 -1.04
C GLN A 230 -3.69 17.79 -1.62
N GLN A 231 -4.27 16.62 -1.35
CA GLN A 231 -5.51 16.16 -1.96
C GLN A 231 -6.59 15.92 -0.90
N GLU A 232 -7.58 16.81 -0.86
CA GLU A 232 -8.66 16.80 0.15
C GLU A 232 -9.39 15.45 0.23
N LYS A 233 -9.59 14.77 -0.91
CA LYS A 233 -10.25 13.46 -0.96
C LYS A 233 -9.56 12.38 -0.10
N PHE A 234 -8.24 12.37 -0.01
CA PHE A 234 -7.51 11.42 0.84
C PHE A 234 -7.61 11.80 2.32
N ILE A 235 -7.53 13.09 2.64
CA ILE A 235 -7.69 13.57 4.02
C ILE A 235 -9.10 13.27 4.54
N LYS A 236 -10.13 13.47 3.70
CA LYS A 236 -11.52 13.16 4.02
C LYS A 236 -11.70 11.67 4.30
N MET A 237 -11.15 10.80 3.44
CA MET A 237 -11.19 9.35 3.63
C MET A 237 -10.60 8.92 4.97
N GLU A 238 -9.45 9.49 5.37
CA GLU A 238 -8.85 9.19 6.68
C GLU A 238 -9.75 9.62 7.84
N LEU A 239 -10.32 10.83 7.76
CA LEU A 239 -11.22 11.34 8.81
C LEU A 239 -12.49 10.49 8.96
N GLU A 240 -12.99 9.92 7.87
CA GLU A 240 -14.17 9.04 7.88
C GLU A 240 -13.86 7.66 8.47
N HIS A 241 -12.68 7.10 8.19
CA HIS A 241 -12.25 5.82 8.76
C HIS A 241 -11.77 5.92 10.22
N GLY A 242 -11.36 7.11 10.65
CA GLY A 242 -10.74 7.34 11.95
C GLY A 242 -9.27 6.86 11.97
N PRO A 243 -8.68 6.68 13.17
CA PRO A 243 -7.27 6.33 13.27
C PRO A 243 -6.99 4.96 12.62
N ALA A 244 -5.88 4.83 11.91
CA ALA A 244 -5.40 3.56 11.37
C ALA A 244 -5.34 2.45 12.45
N ASP A 245 -5.48 1.20 12.04
CA ASP A 245 -5.60 0.04 12.95
C ASP A 245 -4.43 -0.09 13.94
N TYR A 246 -3.23 0.33 13.55
CA TYR A 246 -2.06 0.32 14.44
C TYR A 246 -2.20 1.21 15.67
N PHE A 247 -3.13 2.16 15.68
CA PHE A 247 -3.44 3.04 16.81
C PHE A 247 -4.63 2.58 17.65
N LYS A 248 -5.30 1.48 17.26
CA LYS A 248 -6.46 0.93 17.97
C LYS A 248 -6.09 -0.08 19.07
N ALA A 249 -4.84 -0.55 19.06
CA ALA A 249 -4.28 -1.47 20.05
C ALA A 249 -3.04 -0.85 20.72
N PRO A 250 -2.58 -1.39 21.87
CA PRO A 250 -1.32 -0.96 22.47
C PRO A 250 -0.13 -1.10 21.51
N ALA A 251 0.96 -0.38 21.80
CA ALA A 251 2.16 -0.39 20.99
C ALA A 251 2.65 -1.82 20.66
N ASN A 252 2.96 -2.06 19.39
CA ASN A 252 3.57 -3.30 18.92
C ASN A 252 4.92 -2.97 18.23
N PRO A 253 6.04 -3.58 18.66
CA PRO A 253 7.33 -3.36 18.01
C PRO A 253 7.31 -3.65 16.50
N SER A 254 6.53 -4.64 16.04
CA SER A 254 6.50 -5.03 14.62
C SER A 254 5.87 -3.99 13.69
N ASN A 255 5.07 -3.06 14.22
CA ASN A 255 4.43 -1.99 13.47
C ASN A 255 4.95 -0.60 13.86
N TYR A 256 6.11 -0.52 14.52
CA TYR A 256 6.71 0.75 14.94
C TYR A 256 6.84 1.76 13.79
N TRP A 257 7.48 1.35 12.69
CA TRP A 257 7.71 2.23 11.53
C TRP A 257 6.42 2.64 10.80
N PRO A 258 5.46 1.73 10.53
CA PRO A 258 4.13 2.11 10.06
C PRO A 258 3.43 3.13 10.97
N ARG A 259 3.53 2.98 12.31
CA ARG A 259 2.95 3.96 13.26
C ARG A 259 3.63 5.33 13.13
N VAL A 260 4.96 5.37 13.08
CA VAL A 260 5.70 6.64 12.87
C VAL A 260 5.30 7.30 11.55
N LEU A 261 5.20 6.52 10.47
CA LEU A 261 4.82 6.99 9.14
C LEU A 261 3.41 7.61 9.12
N VAL A 262 2.40 6.86 9.59
CA VAL A 262 1.01 7.33 9.57
C VAL A 262 0.81 8.49 10.55
N MET A 263 1.44 8.47 11.73
CA MET A 263 1.41 9.59 12.67
C MET A 263 1.99 10.87 12.05
N SER A 264 3.11 10.75 11.33
CA SER A 264 3.74 11.88 10.63
C SER A 264 2.82 12.45 9.55
N TYR A 265 2.19 11.58 8.74
CA TYR A 265 1.19 11.97 7.76
C TYR A 265 0.00 12.71 8.38
N TYR A 266 -0.60 12.15 9.44
CA TYR A 266 -1.70 12.79 10.15
C TYR A 266 -1.33 14.16 10.74
N GLN A 267 -0.08 14.33 11.20
CA GLN A 267 0.41 15.61 11.66
C GLN A 267 0.60 16.61 10.51
N VAL A 268 1.12 16.19 9.35
CA VAL A 268 1.26 17.08 8.18
C VAL A 268 -0.11 17.49 7.64
N CYS A 269 -1.08 16.57 7.61
CA CYS A 269 -2.46 16.86 7.22
C CYS A 269 -3.24 17.70 8.24
N GLY A 270 -2.69 17.94 9.44
CA GLY A 270 -3.39 18.67 10.51
C GLY A 270 -4.58 17.92 11.11
N ILE A 271 -4.64 16.59 10.95
CA ILE A 271 -5.75 15.75 11.44
C ILE A 271 -5.40 14.94 12.69
N TRP A 272 -4.13 14.96 13.12
CA TRP A 272 -3.66 14.18 14.27
C TRP A 272 -4.49 14.39 15.55
N GLY A 273 -4.82 15.63 15.90
CA GLY A 273 -5.63 15.93 17.08
C GLY A 273 -7.01 15.28 17.03
N LYS A 274 -7.65 15.23 15.86
CA LYS A 274 -8.93 14.54 15.65
C LYS A 274 -8.78 13.02 15.81
N MET A 275 -7.70 12.46 15.26
CA MET A 275 -7.42 11.02 15.37
C MET A 275 -7.20 10.59 16.82
N GLN A 276 -6.52 11.41 17.63
CA GLN A 276 -6.29 11.12 19.06
C GLN A 276 -7.55 11.18 19.92
N THR A 277 -8.57 11.93 19.48
CA THR A 277 -9.86 12.05 20.18
C THR A 277 -10.90 11.05 19.71
N ALA A 278 -10.61 10.26 18.67
CA ALA A 278 -11.53 9.25 18.18
C ALA A 278 -11.75 8.15 19.24
N PRO A 279 -12.98 7.63 19.43
CA PRO A 279 -13.27 6.62 20.45
C PRO A 279 -12.43 5.34 20.33
N SER A 280 -11.99 5.00 19.12
CA SER A 280 -11.16 3.83 18.82
C SER A 280 -9.67 4.03 19.06
N PHE A 281 -9.21 5.25 19.39
CA PHE A 281 -7.80 5.54 19.60
C PHE A 281 -7.31 5.02 20.95
N ASN A 282 -6.23 4.24 20.94
CA ASN A 282 -5.57 3.76 22.15
C ASN A 282 -4.34 4.62 22.45
N LYS A 283 -4.32 5.32 23.59
CA LYS A 283 -3.17 6.16 24.00
C LYS A 283 -1.87 5.37 24.20
N GLN A 284 -1.95 4.08 24.54
CA GLN A 284 -0.77 3.21 24.65
C GLN A 284 -0.17 2.85 23.29
N SER A 285 -0.82 3.21 22.18
CA SER A 285 -0.29 2.96 20.83
C SER A 285 0.83 3.90 20.42
N ILE A 286 1.16 4.93 21.21
CA ILE A 286 2.16 5.94 20.85
C ILE A 286 3.26 6.14 21.91
N THR A 287 3.24 5.36 23.00
CA THR A 287 4.11 5.60 24.18
C THR A 287 5.60 5.38 23.91
N ASP A 288 5.94 4.59 22.89
CA ASP A 288 7.29 4.26 22.45
C ASP A 288 7.76 5.08 21.24
N ILE A 289 6.88 5.91 20.65
CA ILE A 289 7.21 6.70 19.45
C ILE A 289 8.17 7.82 19.83
N LYS A 290 9.34 7.83 19.18
CA LYS A 290 10.37 8.85 19.39
C LYS A 290 10.08 10.10 18.55
N PRO A 291 10.06 11.31 19.14
CA PRO A 291 9.76 12.55 18.42
C PRO A 291 10.67 12.82 17.21
N GLU A 292 11.94 12.47 17.30
CA GLU A 292 12.94 12.64 16.24
C GLU A 292 12.63 11.81 14.99
N HIS A 293 12.06 10.61 15.15
CA HIS A 293 11.62 9.79 14.02
C HIS A 293 10.42 10.42 13.32
N VAL A 294 9.46 10.93 14.09
CA VAL A 294 8.30 11.65 13.53
C VAL A 294 8.76 12.93 12.82
N ALA A 295 9.73 13.67 13.38
CA ALA A 295 10.29 14.86 12.77
C ALA A 295 10.98 14.55 11.42
N PHE A 296 11.74 13.45 11.33
CA PHE A 296 12.34 12.99 10.09
C PHE A 296 11.27 12.70 9.01
N PHE A 297 10.28 11.87 9.34
CA PHE A 297 9.23 11.48 8.39
C PHE A 297 8.39 12.69 7.93
N LYS A 298 8.04 13.60 8.84
CA LYS A 298 7.37 14.87 8.46
C LYS A 298 8.20 15.70 7.50
N THR A 299 9.51 15.78 7.72
CA THR A 299 10.43 16.53 6.84
C THR A 299 10.46 15.90 5.45
N CYS A 300 10.49 14.57 5.34
CA CYS A 300 10.41 13.86 4.06
C CYS A 300 9.07 14.13 3.34
N ILE A 301 7.94 14.01 4.04
CA ILE A 301 6.58 14.26 3.47
C ILE A 301 6.44 15.71 2.98
N LEU A 302 6.89 16.68 3.77
CA LEU A 302 6.83 18.09 3.38
C LEU A 302 7.77 18.41 2.21
N ALA A 303 8.91 17.73 2.13
CA ALA A 303 9.85 17.90 1.03
C ALA A 303 9.28 17.31 -0.28
N SER A 304 8.66 16.13 -0.23
CA SER A 304 8.10 15.47 -1.41
C SER A 304 6.99 16.29 -2.09
N GLN A 305 6.28 17.13 -1.36
CA GLN A 305 5.29 18.07 -1.91
C GLN A 305 5.83 18.92 -3.08
N LYS A 306 7.14 19.21 -3.12
CA LYS A 306 7.77 19.97 -4.21
C LYS A 306 7.63 19.28 -5.58
N TYR A 307 7.54 17.96 -5.61
CA TYR A 307 7.44 17.19 -6.85
C TYR A 307 6.02 17.09 -7.40
N PHE A 308 5.03 17.51 -6.61
CA PHE A 308 3.61 17.46 -6.94
C PHE A 308 3.03 18.87 -6.87
N PRO A 309 3.03 19.62 -7.99
CA PRO A 309 2.41 20.94 -8.00
C PRO A 309 0.90 20.80 -7.74
N LYS A 310 0.38 21.67 -6.86
CA LYS A 310 -1.07 21.78 -6.61
C LYS A 310 -1.77 22.04 -7.95
N LYS A 311 -2.72 21.17 -8.29
CA LYS A 311 -3.63 21.37 -9.42
C LYS A 311 -4.78 22.27 -9.01
#